data_AF-A0A6P0T074-F1
#
_entry.id   AF-A0A6P0T074-F1
#
_cell.length_a   1.000
_cell.length_b   1.000
_cell.length_c   1.000
_cell.angle_alpha   90.00
_cell.angle_beta   90.00
_cell.angle_gamma   90.00
#
_symmetry.space_group_name_H-M   'P 1'
#
loop_
_entity.id
_entity.type
_entity.pdbx_description
1 polymer ?
#
loop_
_entity_poly.entity_id
_entity_poly.type
_entity_poly.pdbx_seq_one_letter_code
_entity_poly.pdbx_strand_id
1 'polypeptide(L)'
;AKEMLEEALGTYDGTVIIVSHDRYFISKVANKIVEIRDGEFCTYLGDYHYYLEKIAQEKEEARLKAIAAAKAAKKAANASKKSKKTKKKAAAKQK
;
A
#
# COMPACT_ATOMS: atom_id res chain seq x y z
N ALA A 1 -26.79 20.73 13.47
CA ALA A 1 -27.23 19.33 13.26
C ALA A 1 -26.05 18.36 13.26
N LYS A 2 -25.07 18.54 12.37
CA LYS A 2 -23.89 17.65 12.28
C LYS A 2 -23.01 17.67 13.54
N GLU A 3 -22.71 18.85 14.09
CA GLU A 3 -21.91 18.98 15.32
C GLU A 3 -22.57 18.30 16.54
N MET A 4 -23.89 18.44 16.70
CA MET A 4 -24.63 17.76 17.77
C MET A 4 -24.54 16.23 17.68
N LEU A 5 -24.50 15.69 16.45
CA LEU A 5 -24.33 14.24 16.23
C LEU A 5 -22.91 13.80 16.56
N GLU A 6 -21.90 14.60 16.18
CA GLU A 6 -20.49 14.31 16.50
C GLU A 6 -20.26 14.30 18.03
N GLU A 7 -20.81 15.26 18.76
CA GLU A 7 -20.74 15.32 20.23
C GLU A 7 -21.48 14.16 20.91
N ALA A 8 -22.68 13.83 20.43
CA ALA A 8 -23.45 12.69 20.93
C ALA A 8 -22.72 11.36 20.72
N LEU A 9 -22.07 11.18 19.56
CA LEU A 9 -21.29 9.97 19.27
C LEU A 9 -20.00 9.92 20.08
N GLY A 10 -19.36 11.06 20.36
CA GLY A 10 -18.16 11.12 21.19
C GLY A 10 -18.40 10.78 22.66
N THR A 11 -19.63 10.94 23.15
CA THR A 11 -20.03 10.63 24.53
C THR A 11 -20.79 9.32 24.67
N TYR A 12 -20.98 8.59 23.58
CA TYR A 12 -21.68 7.32 23.57
C TYR A 12 -20.77 6.16 23.97
N ASP A 13 -21.11 5.47 25.06
CA ASP A 13 -20.31 4.37 25.62
C ASP A 13 -20.36 3.06 24.79
N GLY A 14 -21.23 2.99 23.79
CA GLY A 14 -21.38 1.81 22.95
C GLY A 14 -20.45 1.81 21.72
N THR A 15 -20.48 0.70 20.97
CA THR A 15 -19.82 0.63 19.66
C THR A 15 -20.78 1.03 18.55
N VAL A 16 -20.34 1.93 17.67
CA VAL A 16 -21.09 2.35 16.49
C VAL A 16 -20.25 2.04 15.24
N ILE A 17 -20.90 1.46 14.24
CA ILE A 17 -20.31 1.27 12.90
C ILE A 17 -20.95 2.31 12.00
N ILE A 18 -20.13 3.10 11.32
CA ILE A 18 -20.60 4.18 10.46
C ILE A 18 -19.96 4.05 9.08
N VAL A 19 -20.76 4.21 8.04
CA VAL A 19 -20.32 4.29 6.65
C VAL A 19 -20.72 5.66 6.13
N SER A 20 -19.73 6.45 5.71
CA SER A 20 -19.95 7.79 5.18
C SER A 20 -18.94 8.10 4.09
N HIS A 21 -19.32 9.01 3.20
CA HIS A 21 -18.41 9.60 2.21
C HIS A 21 -17.79 10.93 2.70
N ASP A 22 -18.26 11.46 3.83
CA ASP A 22 -17.78 12.69 4.42
C ASP A 22 -16.53 12.44 5.28
N ARG A 23 -15.37 12.81 4.73
CA ARG A 23 -14.07 12.61 5.38
C ARG A 23 -13.92 13.41 6.69
N TYR A 24 -14.53 14.59 6.78
CA TYR A 24 -14.44 15.42 7.98
C TYR A 24 -15.22 14.78 9.12
N PHE A 25 -16.41 14.24 8.82
CA PHE A 25 -17.19 13.50 9.80
C PHE A 25 -16.42 12.26 10.30
N ILE A 26 -15.94 11.41 9.38
CA ILE A 26 -15.17 10.21 9.72
C ILE A 26 -13.95 10.59 10.55
N SER A 27 -13.22 11.64 10.19
CA SER A 27 -12.05 12.09 10.94
C SER A 27 -12.37 12.62 12.34
N LYS A 28 -13.62 13.05 12.60
CA LYS A 28 -14.04 13.58 13.90
C LYS A 28 -14.56 12.50 14.84
N VAL A 29 -15.25 11.48 14.31
CA VAL A 29 -15.90 10.45 15.14
C VAL A 29 -15.22 9.09 15.11
N ALA A 30 -14.46 8.76 14.08
CA ALA A 30 -13.87 7.43 13.95
C ALA A 30 -12.54 7.32 14.70
N ASN A 31 -12.45 6.31 15.57
CA ASN A 31 -11.24 5.91 16.29
C ASN A 31 -10.56 4.66 15.69
N LYS A 32 -11.20 4.04 14.70
CA LYS A 32 -10.75 2.86 13.98
C LYS A 32 -11.31 2.93 12.56
N ILE A 33 -10.46 2.70 11.57
CA ILE A 33 -10.87 2.64 10.16
C ILE A 33 -10.79 1.19 9.69
N VAL A 34 -11.85 0.71 9.05
CA VAL A 34 -11.87 -0.58 8.35
C VAL A 34 -12.00 -0.29 6.87
N GLU A 35 -10.96 -0.60 6.11
CA GLU A 35 -10.96 -0.52 4.66
C GLU A 35 -11.30 -1.89 4.08
N ILE A 36 -12.17 -1.91 3.07
CA ILE A 36 -12.40 -3.09 2.25
C ILE A 36 -11.55 -2.93 0.99
N ARG A 37 -10.52 -3.76 0.86
CA ARG A 37 -9.60 -3.74 -0.29
C ARG A 37 -9.48 -5.17 -0.83
N ASP A 38 -9.68 -5.34 -2.13
CA ASP A 38 -9.56 -6.64 -2.81
C ASP A 38 -10.39 -7.78 -2.19
N GLY A 39 -11.53 -7.45 -1.57
CA GLY A 39 -12.40 -8.42 -0.90
C GLY A 39 -11.98 -8.79 0.53
N GLU A 40 -10.89 -8.19 1.03
CA GLU A 40 -10.39 -8.36 2.39
C GLU A 40 -10.65 -7.13 3.26
N PHE A 41 -10.69 -7.33 4.58
CA PHE A 41 -10.84 -6.27 5.57
C PHE A 41 -9.48 -5.88 6.14
N CYS A 42 -9.02 -4.67 5.81
CA CYS A 42 -7.82 -4.06 6.39
C CYS A 42 -8.22 -3.14 7.53
N THR A 43 -7.79 -3.45 8.75
CA THR A 43 -8.13 -2.66 9.94
C THR A 43 -6.97 -1.75 10.33
N TYR A 44 -7.26 -0.48 10.53
CA TYR A 44 -6.34 0.56 10.97
C TYR A 44 -6.78 1.10 12.34
N LEU A 45 -5.95 0.87 13.36
CA LEU A 45 -6.17 1.35 14.73
C LEU A 45 -5.70 2.79 14.86
N GLY A 46 -6.61 3.72 14.61
CA GLY A 46 -6.35 5.15 14.66
C GLY A 46 -7.46 5.94 13.96
N ASP A 47 -7.30 7.25 13.99
CA ASP A 47 -8.20 8.16 13.28
C ASP A 47 -7.98 8.12 11.75
N TYR A 48 -8.73 8.96 11.05
CA TYR A 48 -8.64 9.06 9.60
C TYR A 48 -7.26 9.55 9.09
N HIS A 49 -6.54 10.39 9.85
CA HIS A 49 -5.20 10.85 9.45
C HIS A 49 -4.19 9.71 9.54
N TYR A 50 -4.21 8.96 10.63
CA TYR A 50 -3.39 7.76 10.79
C TYR A 50 -3.60 6.76 9.66
N TYR A 51 -4.86 6.53 9.28
CA TYR A 51 -5.21 5.71 8.12
C TYR A 51 -4.51 6.22 6.84
N LEU A 52 -4.64 7.51 6.52
CA LEU A 52 -4.01 8.08 5.32
C LEU A 52 -2.49 7.93 5.31
N GLU A 53 -1.83 8.13 6.44
CA GLU A 53 -0.38 7.94 6.57
C GLU A 53 0.01 6.48 6.31
N LYS A 54 -0.75 5.52 6.85
CA LYS A 54 -0.51 4.09 6.62
C LYS A 54 -0.67 3.70 5.16
N ILE A 55 -1.72 4.20 4.50
CA ILE A 55 -1.91 3.99 3.06
C ILE A 55 -0.74 4.55 2.25
N ALA A 56 -0.23 5.73 2.61
CA ALA A 56 0.91 6.34 1.91
C ALA A 56 2.19 5.52 2.11
N GLN A 57 2.45 5.04 3.33
CA GLN A 57 3.59 4.16 3.65
C GLN A 57 3.52 2.86 2.84
N GLU A 58 2.38 2.17 2.86
CA GLU A 58 2.17 0.93 2.11
C GLU A 58 2.43 1.11 0.60
N LYS A 59 1.91 2.22 0.03
CA LYS A 59 2.09 2.54 -1.39
C LYS A 59 3.55 2.79 -1.73
N GLU A 60 4.27 3.52 -0.89
CA GLU A 60 5.69 3.81 -1.13
C GLU A 60 6.54 2.53 -1.01
N GLU A 61 6.27 1.69 -0.01
CA GLU A 61 6.94 0.40 0.16
C GLU A 61 6.69 -0.52 -1.05
N ALA A 62 5.46 -0.59 -1.55
CA ALA A 62 5.11 -1.34 -2.75
C ALA A 62 5.87 -0.82 -3.98
N ARG A 63 5.97 0.52 -4.13
CA ARG A 63 6.72 1.16 -5.21
C ARG A 63 8.22 0.81 -5.17
N LEU A 64 8.84 0.91 -3.99
CA LEU A 64 10.26 0.60 -3.80
C LEU A 64 10.55 -0.88 -4.10
N LYS A 65 9.69 -1.79 -3.64
CA LYS A 65 9.78 -3.23 -3.95
C LYS A 65 9.68 -3.50 -5.45
N ALA A 66 8.74 -2.86 -6.15
CA ALA A 66 8.60 -2.99 -7.60
C ALA A 66 9.85 -2.50 -8.36
N ILE A 67 10.42 -1.36 -7.96
CA ILE A 67 11.66 -0.82 -8.55
C ILE A 67 12.84 -1.77 -8.31
N ALA A 68 12.97 -2.31 -7.10
CA ALA A 68 14.04 -3.26 -6.77
C ALA A 68 13.93 -4.55 -7.60
N ALA A 69 12.73 -5.10 -7.72
CA ALA A 69 12.45 -6.29 -8.54
C ALA A 69 12.77 -6.04 -10.02
N ALA A 70 12.36 -4.88 -10.57
CA ALA A 70 12.66 -4.51 -11.96
C ALA A 70 14.17 -4.34 -12.21
N LYS A 71 14.91 -3.75 -11.27
CA LYS A 71 16.38 -3.63 -11.35
C LYS A 71 17.06 -5.00 -11.29
N ALA A 72 16.61 -5.89 -10.41
CA ALA A 72 17.14 -7.25 -10.30
C ALA A 72 16.90 -8.05 -11.59
N ALA A 73 15.69 -7.98 -12.15
CA ALA A 73 15.34 -8.63 -13.42
C ALA A 73 16.21 -8.12 -14.59
N LYS A 74 16.43 -6.80 -14.69
CA LYS A 74 17.32 -6.21 -15.71
C LYS A 74 18.77 -6.68 -15.54
N LYS A 75 19.30 -6.75 -14.31
CA LYS A 75 20.66 -7.26 -14.05
C LYS A 75 20.80 -8.73 -14.44
N ALA A 76 19.84 -9.58 -14.09
CA ALA A 76 19.84 -10.99 -14.45
C ALA A 76 19.76 -11.22 -15.97
N ALA A 77 18.92 -10.46 -16.67
CA ALA A 77 18.82 -10.52 -18.14
C ALA A 77 20.10 -10.05 -18.84
N ASN A 78 20.80 -9.05 -18.29
CA ASN A 78 22.07 -8.58 -18.84
C ASN A 78 23.21 -9.58 -18.59
N ALA A 79 23.24 -10.22 -17.42
CA ALA A 79 24.23 -11.26 -17.09
C ALA A 79 24.10 -12.49 -18.01
N SER A 80 22.87 -12.93 -18.29
CA SER A 80 22.61 -14.07 -19.19
C SER A 80 22.97 -13.76 -20.65
N LYS A 81 22.70 -12.54 -21.13
CA LYS A 81 23.14 -12.06 -22.46
C LYS A 81 24.67 -12.00 -22.59
N LYS A 82 25.38 -11.57 -21.53
CA LYS A 82 26.85 -11.50 -21.52
C LYS A 82 27.46 -12.91 -21.60
N SER A 83 26.95 -13.86 -20.81
CA SER A 83 27.39 -15.26 -20.82
C SER A 83 27.17 -15.96 -22.18
N LYS A 84 26.01 -15.75 -22.83
CA LYS A 84 25.74 -16.27 -24.19
C LYS A 84 26.69 -15.68 -25.25
N LYS A 85 27.04 -14.40 -25.15
CA LYS A 85 27.94 -13.72 -26.11
C LYS A 85 29.39 -14.22 -25.96
N THR A 86 29.84 -14.52 -24.75
CA THR A 86 31.19 -15.06 -24.48
C THR A 86 31.33 -16.50 -24.98
N LYS A 87 30.33 -17.37 -24.73
CA LYS A 87 30.33 -18.75 -25.26
C LYS A 87 30.30 -18.80 -26.80
N LYS A 88 29.52 -17.93 -27.45
CA LYS A 88 29.44 -17.89 -28.92
C LYS A 88 30.73 -17.41 -29.60
N LYS A 89 31.50 -16.52 -28.94
CA LYS A 89 32.82 -16.07 -29.43
C LYS A 89 33.93 -17.11 -29.24
N ALA A 90 33.88 -17.91 -28.17
CA ALA A 90 34.85 -18.98 -27.94
C ALA A 90 34.72 -20.14 -28.95
N ALA A 91 33.49 -20.50 -29.32
CA ALA A 91 33.22 -21.56 -30.30
C ALA A 91 33.59 -21.20 -31.74
N ALA A 92 33.62 -19.90 -32.09
CA ALA A 92 33.96 -19.43 -33.43
C ALA A 92 35.48 -19.31 -33.69
N LYS A 93 36.32 -19.47 -32.67
CA LYS A 93 37.78 -19.31 -32.77
C LYS A 93 38.55 -20.64 -32.84
N GLN A 94 37.83 -21.77 -32.86
CA GLN A 94 38.36 -23.14 -32.94
C GLN A 94 38.10 -23.82 -34.31
N LYS A 95 37.61 -23.07 -35.29
CA LYS A 95 37.57 -23.46 -36.71
C LYS A 95 38.42 -22.47 -37.49
#